data_AF-A0A355U8W1-F1
#
_entry.id   AF-A0A355U8W1-F1
#
_cell.length_a   1.000
_cell.length_b   1.000
_cell.length_c   1.000
_cell.angle_alpha   90.00
_cell.angle_beta   90.00
_cell.angle_gamma   90.00
#
_symmetry.space_group_name_H-M   'P 1'
#
loop_
_entity.id
_entity.type
_entity.pdbx_description
1 polymer ?
#
loop_
_entity_poly.entity_id
_entity_poly.type
_entity_poly.pdbx_seq_one_letter_code
_entity_poly.pdbx_strand_id
1 'polypeptide(L)'
;MIDKKVQMMDAGMVLFTSEKPFGTVLGGIKAEMTKLGDVKRANEIAPNGIPDTTGDCDLFLNWSTPLRWRAISSRLEDAGLVGHNSEGEEIRRYALCLKEGNKNRKGKVAIVLVLALAFIVLGTFGFHTVPGIITIPVSLALAAIVVILGLRPSVKAQIAVRNLLRTAREAK
;
A
#
# COMPACT_ATOMS: atom_id res chain seq x y z
N MET A 1 -6.20 16.25 4.87
CA MET A 1 -7.48 15.51 4.90
C MET A 1 -7.34 14.24 4.08
N ILE A 2 -7.76 13.09 4.63
CA ILE A 2 -7.71 11.80 3.93
C ILE A 2 -8.90 11.72 2.97
N ASP A 3 -8.65 11.29 1.74
CA ASP A 3 -9.69 11.13 0.72
C ASP A 3 -10.52 9.88 1.07
N LYS A 4 -11.76 10.09 1.51
CA LYS A 4 -12.67 9.00 1.90
C LYS A 4 -13.00 8.03 0.76
N LYS A 5 -12.88 8.50 -0.49
CA LYS A 5 -13.13 7.69 -1.69
C LYS A 5 -11.93 6.82 -2.10
N VAL A 6 -10.93 6.67 -1.24
CA VAL A 6 -9.86 5.71 -1.49
C VAL A 6 -10.38 4.30 -1.23
N GLN A 7 -10.19 3.42 -2.20
CA GLN A 7 -10.51 2.01 -2.07
C GLN A 7 -9.32 1.28 -1.42
N MET A 8 -9.59 0.68 -0.26
CA MET A 8 -8.72 -0.31 0.37
C MET A 8 -9.02 -1.65 -0.26
N MET A 9 -8.03 -2.24 -0.94
CA MET A 9 -8.15 -3.56 -1.55
C MET A 9 -7.61 -4.61 -0.60
N ASP A 10 -8.20 -5.80 -0.61
CA ASP A 10 -7.61 -6.94 0.09
C ASP A 10 -6.22 -7.21 -0.46
N ALA A 11 -5.24 -7.27 0.43
CA ALA A 11 -3.83 -7.43 0.11
C ALA A 11 -3.27 -8.78 0.58
N GLY A 12 -4.07 -9.54 1.33
CA GLY A 12 -3.77 -10.91 1.72
C GLY A 12 -4.08 -11.21 3.18
N MET A 13 -4.17 -12.51 3.46
CA MET A 13 -4.41 -13.06 4.78
C MET A 13 -3.34 -14.11 5.09
N VAL A 14 -2.88 -14.15 6.33
CA VAL A 14 -2.02 -15.24 6.82
C VAL A 14 -2.58 -15.81 8.12
N LEU A 15 -2.63 -17.15 8.16
CA LEU A 15 -2.94 -17.92 9.35
C LEU A 15 -1.62 -18.41 9.96
N PHE A 16 -1.42 -18.15 11.24
CA PHE A 16 -0.24 -18.61 11.97
C PHE A 16 -0.62 -18.98 13.40
N THR A 17 0.24 -19.76 14.05
CA THR A 17 0.08 -20.19 15.43
C THR A 17 1.15 -19.54 16.28
N SER A 18 0.79 -19.02 17.44
CA SER A 18 1.73 -18.48 18.39
C SER A 18 1.34 -18.83 19.82
N GLU A 19 2.34 -19.01 20.66
CA GLU A 19 2.22 -19.20 22.12
C GLU A 19 1.95 -17.86 22.82
N LYS A 20 2.17 -16.75 22.13
CA LYS A 20 2.03 -15.41 22.69
C LYS A 20 0.57 -14.98 22.75
N PRO A 21 0.17 -14.21 23.79
CA PRO A 21 -1.16 -13.66 23.86
C PRO A 21 -1.39 -12.61 22.77
N PHE A 22 -2.67 -12.42 22.40
CA PHE A 22 -3.11 -11.53 21.31
C PHE A 22 -2.45 -10.15 21.35
N GLY A 23 -2.38 -9.52 22.52
CA GLY A 23 -1.79 -8.18 22.67
C GLY A 23 -0.30 -8.12 22.30
N THR A 24 0.46 -9.17 22.59
CA THR A 24 1.89 -9.26 22.26
C THR A 24 2.08 -9.46 20.76
N VAL A 25 1.25 -10.31 20.13
CA VAL A 25 1.27 -10.54 18.68
C VAL A 25 0.91 -9.26 17.92
N LEU A 26 -0.17 -8.58 18.33
CA LEU A 26 -0.57 -7.29 17.77
C LEU A 26 0.52 -6.21 17.97
N GLY A 27 1.19 -6.22 19.13
CA GLY A 27 2.32 -5.35 19.43
C GLY A 27 3.51 -5.58 18.49
N GLY A 28 3.85 -6.85 18.21
CA GLY A 28 4.87 -7.22 17.23
C GLY A 28 4.53 -6.76 15.81
N ILE A 29 3.28 -6.95 15.38
CA ILE A 29 2.80 -6.47 14.08
C ILE A 29 2.87 -4.94 14.01
N LYS A 30 2.46 -4.22 15.07
CA LYS A 30 2.60 -2.76 15.17
C LYS A 30 4.05 -2.34 15.02
N ALA A 31 4.99 -3.03 15.68
CA ALA A 31 6.41 -2.70 15.59
C ALA A 31 6.95 -2.85 14.16
N GLU A 32 6.58 -3.91 13.45
CA GLU A 32 6.96 -4.10 12.03
C GLU A 32 6.34 -3.04 11.12
N MET A 33 5.06 -2.71 11.31
CA MET A 33 4.40 -1.64 10.57
C MET A 33 5.04 -0.27 10.85
N THR A 34 5.52 -0.04 12.07
CA THR A 34 6.14 1.24 12.47
C THR A 34 7.46 1.50 11.75
N LYS A 35 8.16 0.45 11.30
CA LYS A 35 9.36 0.61 10.45
C LYS A 35 9.04 1.26 9.10
N LEU A 36 7.80 1.20 8.64
CA LEU A 36 7.35 1.76 7.37
C LEU A 36 6.85 3.21 7.50
N GLY A 37 6.38 3.61 8.68
CA GLY A 37 5.81 4.94 8.91
C GLY A 37 4.96 5.01 10.18
N ASP A 38 4.10 6.02 10.25
CA ASP A 38 3.24 6.29 11.40
C ASP A 38 2.06 5.29 11.48
N VAL A 39 1.99 4.54 12.57
CA VAL A 39 0.97 3.51 12.82
C VAL A 39 0.04 3.97 13.93
N LYS A 40 -1.24 4.11 13.59
CA LYS A 40 -2.30 4.46 14.52
C LYS A 40 -3.11 3.24 14.89
N ARG A 41 -3.47 3.13 16.17
CA ARG A 41 -4.42 2.13 16.66
C ARG A 41 -5.86 2.57 16.39
N ALA A 42 -6.79 1.61 16.36
CA ALA A 42 -8.22 1.86 16.19
C ALA A 42 -8.75 3.02 17.06
N ASN A 43 -8.33 3.10 18.32
CA ASN A 43 -8.74 4.11 19.29
C ASN A 43 -8.07 5.49 19.09
N GLU A 44 -6.97 5.56 18.34
CA GLU A 44 -6.24 6.79 18.01
C GLU A 44 -6.70 7.40 16.67
N ILE A 45 -7.57 6.68 15.95
CA ILE A 45 -8.08 7.09 14.65
C ILE A 45 -9.32 7.96 14.85
N ALA A 46 -9.24 9.22 14.43
CA ALA A 46 -10.42 10.07 14.35
C ALA A 46 -11.45 9.47 13.36
N PRO A 47 -12.77 9.68 13.56
CA PRO A 47 -13.81 9.12 12.68
C PRO A 47 -13.67 9.48 11.20
N ASN A 48 -12.97 10.57 10.88
CA ASN A 48 -12.68 11.04 9.51
C ASN A 48 -11.24 10.74 9.07
N GLY A 49 -10.50 9.94 9.84
CA GLY A 49 -9.09 9.64 9.67
C GLY A 49 -8.78 8.42 8.81
N ILE A 50 -9.79 7.68 8.35
CA ILE A 50 -9.63 6.48 7.50
C ILE A 50 -10.58 6.50 6.30
N PRO A 51 -10.24 5.83 5.19
CA PRO A 51 -11.17 5.61 4.09
C PRO A 51 -12.37 4.76 4.52
N ASP A 52 -13.55 5.04 3.97
CA ASP A 52 -14.79 4.35 4.34
C ASP A 52 -14.74 2.85 3.97
N THR A 53 -13.94 2.48 2.97
CA THR A 53 -13.76 1.09 2.51
C THR A 53 -12.85 0.25 3.42
N THR A 54 -12.25 0.83 4.46
CA THR A 54 -11.35 0.13 5.39
C THR A 54 -12.11 -0.93 6.19
N GLY A 55 -13.33 -0.61 6.66
CA GLY A 55 -14.05 -1.43 7.65
C GLY A 55 -13.35 -1.39 9.02
N ASP A 56 -13.59 -2.40 9.86
CA ASP A 56 -12.89 -2.50 11.15
C ASP A 56 -11.41 -2.83 10.95
N CYS A 57 -10.55 -2.15 11.70
CA CYS A 57 -9.11 -2.37 11.70
C CYS A 57 -8.54 -2.12 13.09
N ASP A 58 -7.53 -2.89 13.47
CA ASP A 58 -6.82 -2.72 14.74
C ASP A 58 -5.67 -1.72 14.60
N LEU A 59 -5.00 -1.76 13.44
CA LEU A 59 -3.86 -0.92 13.12
C LEU A 59 -4.04 -0.31 11.73
N PHE A 60 -3.76 0.98 11.62
CA PHE A 60 -3.74 1.72 10.37
C PHE A 60 -2.41 2.43 10.20
N LEU A 61 -1.70 2.09 9.13
CA LEU A 61 -0.43 2.67 8.76
C LEU A 61 -0.62 3.58 7.55
N ASN A 62 -0.22 4.84 7.67
CA ASN A 62 -0.25 5.79 6.56
C ASN A 62 1.16 6.32 6.29
N TRP A 63 1.69 6.02 5.10
CA TRP A 63 2.99 6.54 4.65
C TRP A 63 2.86 7.22 3.28
N SER A 64 1.74 7.90 3.10
CA SER A 64 1.46 8.68 1.90
C SER A 64 2.51 9.77 1.67
N THR A 65 2.88 10.00 0.41
CA THR A 65 3.70 11.13 -0.02
C THR A 65 2.83 12.21 -0.69
N PRO A 66 3.36 13.43 -0.92
CA PRO A 66 2.61 14.48 -1.61
C PRO A 66 2.10 14.09 -3.01
N LEU A 67 2.76 13.12 -3.66
CA LEU A 67 2.42 12.65 -5.00
C LEU A 67 1.59 11.36 -5.00
N ARG A 68 1.57 10.61 -3.90
CA ARG A 68 0.92 9.30 -3.86
C ARG A 68 0.36 8.96 -2.51
N TRP A 69 -0.88 8.48 -2.50
CA TRP A 69 -1.51 7.96 -1.30
C TRP A 69 -1.20 6.48 -1.15
N ARG A 70 -0.74 6.09 0.04
CA ARG A 70 -0.42 4.71 0.42
C ARG A 70 -0.78 4.48 1.87
N ALA A 71 -1.55 3.42 2.13
CA ALA A 71 -1.85 2.97 3.47
C ALA A 71 -2.01 1.47 3.53
N ILE A 72 -1.80 0.90 4.72
CA ILE A 72 -2.17 -0.47 5.06
C ILE A 72 -3.09 -0.40 6.26
N SER A 73 -4.19 -1.15 6.20
CA SER A 73 -4.96 -1.50 7.39
C SER A 73 -4.72 -2.96 7.74
N SER A 74 -4.57 -3.23 9.02
CA SER A 74 -4.38 -4.56 9.58
C SER A 74 -5.49 -4.87 10.57
N ARG A 75 -6.01 -6.08 10.49
CA ARG A 75 -6.97 -6.65 11.43
C ARG A 75 -6.45 -8.03 11.85
N LEU A 76 -6.32 -8.23 13.15
CA LEU A 76 -5.89 -9.49 13.74
C LEU A 76 -7.09 -10.15 14.38
N GLU A 77 -7.38 -11.38 13.98
CA GLU A 77 -8.47 -12.17 14.56
C GLU A 77 -7.90 -13.37 15.31
N ASP A 78 -8.42 -13.63 16.51
CA ASP A 78 -8.14 -14.87 17.26
C ASP A 78 -9.03 -15.97 16.69
N ALA A 79 -8.41 -16.98 16.07
CA ALA A 79 -9.07 -18.12 15.46
C ALA A 79 -9.19 -19.31 16.43
N GLY A 80 -8.85 -19.12 17.71
CA GLY A 80 -9.06 -20.07 18.78
C GLY A 80 -7.83 -20.89 19.18
N LEU A 81 -8.00 -21.69 20.23
CA LEU A 81 -6.97 -22.57 20.78
C LEU A 81 -6.72 -23.76 19.84
N VAL A 82 -5.45 -24.04 19.56
CA VAL A 82 -5.03 -25.21 18.75
C VAL A 82 -4.54 -26.35 19.64
N GLY A 83 -4.00 -26.03 20.82
CA GLY A 83 -3.53 -27.01 21.79
C GLY A 83 -2.66 -26.37 22.86
N HIS A 84 -1.93 -27.20 23.60
CA HIS A 84 -0.92 -26.77 24.56
C HIS A 84 0.45 -27.28 24.13
N ASN A 85 1.49 -26.48 24.36
CA ASN A 85 2.86 -26.97 24.18
C ASN A 85 3.25 -27.91 25.33
N SER A 86 4.39 -28.58 25.19
CA SER A 86 4.98 -29.52 26.15
C SER A 86 5.18 -28.90 27.55
N GLU A 87 5.25 -27.57 27.63
CA GLU A 87 5.40 -26.77 28.86
C GLU A 87 4.05 -26.27 29.43
N GLY A 88 2.92 -26.64 28.82
CA GLY A 88 1.57 -26.25 29.25
C GLY A 88 1.07 -24.89 28.72
N GLU A 89 1.88 -24.16 27.93
CA GLU A 89 1.47 -22.90 27.34
C GLU A 89 0.40 -23.07 26.25
N GLU A 90 -0.60 -22.19 26.23
CA GLU A 90 -1.68 -22.17 25.24
C GLU A 90 -1.16 -21.76 23.85
N ILE A 91 -1.22 -22.68 22.89
CA ILE A 91 -0.96 -22.38 21.49
C ILE A 91 -2.27 -21.91 20.86
N ARG A 92 -2.31 -20.63 20.47
CA ARG A 92 -3.47 -20.02 19.80
C ARG A 92 -3.20 -19.81 18.32
N ARG A 93 -4.25 -19.87 17.50
CA ARG A 93 -4.19 -19.55 16.08
C ARG A 93 -4.67 -18.13 15.86
N TYR A 94 -3.91 -17.37 15.10
CA TYR A 94 -4.27 -16.01 14.72
C TYR A 94 -4.40 -15.91 13.20
N ALA A 95 -5.36 -15.10 12.74
CA ALA A 95 -5.55 -14.71 11.36
C ALA A 95 -5.23 -13.23 11.21
N LEU A 96 -4.18 -12.90 10.44
CA LEU A 96 -3.83 -11.53 10.11
C LEU A 96 -4.38 -11.19 8.72
N CYS A 97 -5.33 -10.28 8.68
CA CYS A 97 -5.92 -9.73 7.46
C CYS A 97 -5.32 -8.36 7.15
N LEU A 98 -4.74 -8.20 5.95
CA LEU A 98 -4.16 -6.94 5.51
C LEU A 98 -4.92 -6.40 4.30
N LYS A 99 -5.29 -5.12 4.36
CA LYS A 99 -5.76 -4.38 3.17
C LYS A 99 -4.77 -3.29 2.80
N GLU A 100 -4.54 -3.11 1.51
CA GLU A 100 -3.69 -2.07 0.94
C GLU A 100 -4.57 -1.07 0.21
N GLY A 101 -4.38 0.22 0.48
CA GLY A 101 -4.90 1.25 -0.40
C GLY A 101 -3.76 2.01 -1.08
N ASN A 102 -3.93 2.23 -2.39
CA ASN A 102 -2.89 2.78 -3.24
C ASN A 102 -3.50 3.62 -4.35
N LYS A 103 -3.27 4.93 -4.31
CA LYS A 103 -3.88 5.88 -5.25
C LYS A 103 -2.89 6.96 -5.67
N ASN A 104 -2.80 7.25 -6.97
CA ASN A 104 -2.08 8.43 -7.44
C ASN A 104 -2.85 9.69 -7.03
N ARG A 105 -2.18 10.68 -6.47
CA ARG A 105 -2.82 11.96 -6.16
C ARG A 105 -3.03 12.75 -7.45
N LYS A 106 -4.06 13.62 -7.45
CA LYS A 106 -4.39 14.48 -8.61
C LYS A 106 -3.18 15.27 -9.11
N GLY A 107 -2.34 15.78 -8.20
CA GLY A 107 -1.11 16.49 -8.57
C GLY A 107 -0.12 15.66 -9.38
N LYS A 108 0.08 14.39 -9.02
CA LYS A 108 0.93 13.48 -9.79
C LYS A 108 0.36 13.20 -11.17
N VAL A 109 -0.96 12.97 -11.25
CA VAL A 109 -1.64 12.77 -12.54
C VAL A 109 -1.46 14.00 -13.43
N ALA A 110 -1.67 15.20 -12.88
CA ALA A 110 -1.49 16.45 -13.60
C ALA A 110 -0.05 16.62 -14.13
N ILE A 111 0.97 16.40 -13.28
CA ILE A 111 2.39 16.48 -13.68
C ILE A 111 2.70 15.50 -14.81
N VAL A 112 2.23 14.25 -14.72
CA VAL A 112 2.46 13.23 -15.74
C VAL A 112 1.79 13.60 -17.07
N LEU A 113 0.56 14.14 -17.02
CA LEU A 113 -0.15 14.58 -18.23
C LEU A 113 0.50 15.80 -18.88
N VAL A 114 0.94 16.78 -18.08
CA VAL A 114 1.67 17.95 -18.59
C VAL A 114 2.98 17.53 -19.26
N LEU A 115 3.71 16.59 -18.65
CA LEU A 115 4.94 16.06 -19.22
C LEU A 115 4.69 15.30 -20.53
N ALA A 116 3.62 14.49 -20.58
CA ALA A 116 3.21 13.79 -21.81
C ALA A 116 2.85 14.78 -22.93
N LEU A 117 2.11 15.85 -22.59
CA LEU A 117 1.77 16.91 -23.54
C LEU A 117 3.02 17.64 -24.05
N ALA A 118 3.99 17.92 -23.17
CA ALA A 118 5.24 18.55 -23.56
C ALA A 118 5.99 17.70 -24.62
N PHE A 119 6.06 16.38 -24.44
CA PHE A 119 6.66 15.48 -25.44
C PHE A 119 5.94 15.56 -26.78
N ILE A 120 4.61 15.56 -26.79
CA ILE A 120 3.81 15.67 -28.03
C ILE A 120 4.09 17.00 -28.73
N VAL A 121 4.05 18.12 -27.99
CA VAL A 121 4.31 19.47 -28.52
C VAL A 121 5.72 19.56 -29.13
N LEU A 122 6.74 19.11 -28.39
CA LEU A 122 8.13 19.03 -28.87
C LEU A 122 8.27 18.18 -30.13
N GLY A 123 7.49 17.11 -30.25
CA GLY A 123 7.43 16.27 -31.44
C GLY A 123 6.85 16.97 -32.66
N THR A 124 5.73 17.67 -32.48
CA THR A 124 4.99 18.35 -33.55
C THR A 124 5.65 19.62 -34.05
N PHE A 125 6.25 20.42 -33.16
CA PHE A 125 6.97 21.64 -33.53
C PHE A 125 8.47 21.39 -33.73
N GLY A 126 8.85 20.10 -33.85
CA GLY A 126 10.21 19.61 -33.69
C GLY A 126 11.28 20.21 -34.62
N PHE A 127 12.51 20.03 -34.15
CA PHE A 127 13.79 20.52 -34.66
C PHE A 127 13.91 20.57 -36.19
N HIS A 128 14.33 21.73 -36.71
CA HIS A 128 14.50 22.00 -38.15
C HIS A 128 15.36 20.98 -38.92
N THR A 129 16.17 20.19 -38.23
CA THR A 129 17.10 19.21 -38.79
C THR A 129 16.55 17.78 -38.91
N VAL A 130 15.45 17.44 -38.25
CA VAL A 130 14.92 16.07 -38.24
C VAL A 130 13.53 16.03 -38.89
N PRO A 131 13.27 15.13 -39.86
CA PRO A 131 11.96 15.02 -40.50
C PRO A 131 10.84 14.74 -39.50
N GLY A 132 9.73 15.48 -39.62
CA GLY A 132 8.56 15.37 -38.74
C GLY A 132 7.95 13.96 -38.70
N ILE A 133 8.05 13.20 -39.79
CA ILE A 133 7.58 11.81 -39.88
C ILE A 133 8.29 10.86 -38.90
N ILE A 134 9.47 11.24 -38.41
CA ILE A 134 10.26 10.49 -37.43
C ILE A 134 10.06 11.06 -36.01
N THR A 135 10.03 12.38 -35.86
CA THR A 135 9.93 13.01 -34.53
C THR A 135 8.57 12.77 -33.88
N ILE A 136 7.47 12.81 -34.65
CA ILE A 136 6.10 12.61 -34.16
C ILE A 136 5.87 11.21 -33.56
N PRO A 137 6.18 10.08 -34.23
CA PRO A 137 5.96 8.76 -33.63
C PRO A 137 6.84 8.52 -32.39
N VAL A 138 8.08 9.02 -32.39
CA VAL A 138 8.99 8.88 -31.23
C VAL A 138 8.47 9.63 -30.01
N SER A 139 8.03 10.88 -30.19
CA SER A 139 7.46 11.69 -29.11
C SER A 139 6.14 11.11 -28.58
N LEU A 140 5.30 10.54 -29.46
CA LEU A 140 4.09 9.83 -29.05
C LEU A 140 4.41 8.60 -28.19
N ALA A 141 5.41 7.81 -28.59
CA ALA A 141 5.87 6.64 -27.84
C ALA A 141 6.43 7.05 -26.46
N LEU A 142 7.23 8.11 -26.39
CA LEU A 142 7.76 8.64 -25.13
C LEU A 142 6.64 9.13 -24.20
N ALA A 143 5.65 9.84 -24.73
CA ALA A 143 4.48 10.27 -23.97
C ALA A 143 3.73 9.07 -23.37
N ALA A 144 3.50 8.03 -24.17
CA ALA A 144 2.86 6.79 -23.71
C ALA A 144 3.67 6.11 -22.58
N ILE A 145 4.98 5.98 -22.74
CA ILE A 145 5.88 5.40 -21.73
C ILE A 145 5.78 6.18 -20.41
N VAL A 146 5.83 7.51 -20.47
CA VAL A 146 5.74 8.38 -19.29
C VAL A 146 4.41 8.22 -18.57
N VAL A 147 3.30 8.13 -19.31
CA VAL A 147 1.97 7.90 -18.73
C VAL A 147 1.92 6.54 -18.04
N ILE A 148 2.36 5.48 -18.73
CA ILE A 148 2.33 4.10 -18.19
C ILE A 148 3.18 4.01 -16.93
N LEU A 149 4.45 4.44 -16.98
CA LEU A 149 5.37 4.36 -15.85
C LEU A 149 4.96 5.32 -14.73
N GLY A 150 4.50 6.52 -15.09
CA GLY A 150 4.08 7.55 -14.15
C GLY A 150 2.82 7.16 -13.38
N LEU A 151 1.85 6.49 -14.01
CA LEU A 151 0.58 6.14 -13.38
C LEU A 151 0.52 4.73 -12.81
N ARG A 152 1.53 3.88 -13.05
CA ARG A 152 1.57 2.49 -12.57
C ARG A 152 1.29 2.35 -11.05
N PRO A 153 0.58 1.29 -10.61
CA PRO A 153 0.47 0.89 -9.21
C PRO A 153 1.84 0.79 -8.51
N SER A 154 1.88 1.03 -7.19
CA SER A 154 3.12 1.08 -6.44
C SER A 154 3.53 -0.32 -6.00
N VAL A 155 4.58 -0.85 -6.63
CA VAL A 155 5.21 -2.11 -6.22
C VAL A 155 5.68 -2.05 -4.75
N LYS A 156 6.08 -0.87 -4.25
CA LYS A 156 6.54 -0.71 -2.84
C LYS A 156 5.49 -1.13 -1.80
N ALA A 157 4.21 -0.91 -2.08
CA ALA A 157 3.16 -1.20 -1.11
C ALA A 157 2.85 -2.71 -1.08
N GLN A 158 2.83 -3.34 -2.26
CA GLN A 158 2.75 -4.80 -2.38
C GLN A 158 3.92 -5.52 -1.70
N ILE A 159 5.16 -5.00 -1.86
CA ILE A 159 6.33 -5.56 -1.17
C ILE A 159 6.19 -5.42 0.35
N ALA A 160 5.71 -4.27 0.84
CA ALA A 160 5.51 -4.05 2.26
C ALA A 160 4.51 -5.06 2.86
N VAL A 161 3.37 -5.28 2.20
CA VAL A 161 2.39 -6.29 2.61
C VAL A 161 3.01 -7.69 2.60
N ARG A 162 3.71 -8.06 1.51
CA ARG A 162 4.34 -9.38 1.41
C ARG A 162 5.36 -9.64 2.53
N ASN A 163 6.15 -8.62 2.88
CA ASN A 163 7.11 -8.71 3.98
C ASN A 163 6.40 -8.86 5.33
N LEU A 164 5.34 -8.09 5.58
CA LEU A 164 4.52 -8.20 6.80
C LEU A 164 3.89 -9.60 6.95
N LEU A 165 3.31 -10.14 5.87
CA LEU A 165 2.75 -11.49 5.87
C LEU A 165 3.82 -12.55 6.15
N ARG A 166 5.02 -12.40 5.58
CA ARG A 166 6.15 -13.30 5.83
C ARG A 166 6.59 -13.25 7.29
N THR A 167 6.79 -12.06 7.84
CA THR A 167 7.21 -11.89 9.24
C THR A 167 6.17 -12.44 10.21
N ALA A 168 4.87 -12.20 9.95
CA ALA A 168 3.80 -12.78 10.77
C ALA A 168 3.77 -14.31 10.70
N ARG A 169 4.08 -14.91 9.55
CA ARG A 169 4.18 -16.37 9.40
C ARG A 169 5.37 -16.97 10.17
N GLU A 170 6.47 -16.23 10.25
CA GLU A 170 7.70 -16.65 10.91
C GLU A 170 7.65 -16.41 12.44
N ALA A 171 6.72 -15.58 12.90
CA ALA A 171 6.44 -15.37 14.32
C ALA A 171 5.70 -16.58 14.91
N LYS A 172 6.45 -17.62 15.26
CA LYS A 172 6.01 -18.66 16.21
C LYS A 172 6.03 -18.07 17.62
#